data_AF-A0A9E1K829-F1
#
_entry.id   AF-A0A9E1K829-F1
#
_cell.length_a   1.000
_cell.length_b   1.000
_cell.length_c   1.000
_cell.angle_alpha   90.00
_cell.angle_beta   90.00
_cell.angle_gamma   90.00
#
_symmetry.space_group_name_H-M   'P 1'
#
loop_
_entity.id
_entity.type
_entity.pdbx_description
1 polymer ?
#
loop_
_entity_poly.entity_id
_entity_poly.type
_entity_poly.pdbx_seq_one_letter_code
_entity_poly.pdbx_strand_id
1 'polypeptide(L)'
;SIFCGAESGDDETLEAMTKEIVVEDNYRFADRCHKYGIKVVFGSMVGLPLANHSIKELTQKTDDQIESNIQMFDTILSKDKRHRAQIFIYCPYPGTSMYEDSIRLGFKEPKNLIEWGKITYFERPVPWVNKSQGRLVPMISNYIFMFLDSDTIVWAKVKIKNKIFRAIFICFFQTASFIARLRWKYKFFQLPIDYKLFTFAKSVNRWI
;
A
#
# COMPACT_ATOMS: atom_id res chain seq x y z
N SER A 1 0.07 14.96 -10.91
CA SER A 1 0.57 13.57 -10.83
C SER A 1 -0.41 12.65 -11.52
N ILE A 2 0.04 11.50 -12.00
CA ILE A 2 -0.84 10.44 -12.51
C ILE A 2 -0.81 9.25 -11.55
N PHE A 3 -1.88 8.46 -11.53
CA PHE A 3 -1.92 7.17 -10.85
C PHE A 3 -1.75 6.07 -11.89
N CYS A 4 -0.89 5.10 -11.60
CA CYS A 4 -0.61 3.96 -12.47
C CYS A 4 -0.73 2.68 -11.66
N GLY A 5 -1.48 1.71 -12.16
CA GLY A 5 -1.49 0.36 -11.62
C GLY A 5 -0.19 -0.33 -12.01
N ALA A 6 0.76 -0.40 -11.08
CA ALA A 6 1.91 -1.32 -11.19
C ALA A 6 1.47 -2.77 -10.98
N GLU A 7 0.36 -2.94 -10.24
CA GLU A 7 -0.35 -4.19 -9.95
C GLU A 7 0.43 -5.15 -9.05
N SER A 8 1.63 -5.58 -9.45
CA SER A 8 2.47 -6.50 -8.69
C SER A 8 3.95 -6.34 -9.07
N GLY A 9 4.84 -6.61 -8.12
CA GLY A 9 6.29 -6.79 -8.32
C GLY A 9 6.68 -8.22 -8.68
N ASP A 10 5.71 -9.10 -8.91
CA ASP A 10 5.87 -10.52 -9.20
C ASP A 10 5.13 -10.87 -10.51
N ASP A 11 5.85 -11.43 -11.49
CA ASP A 11 5.32 -11.70 -12.84
C ASP A 11 4.27 -12.82 -12.85
N GLU A 12 4.38 -13.86 -12.01
CA GLU A 12 3.34 -14.91 -11.87
C GLU A 12 2.01 -14.28 -11.46
N THR A 13 2.07 -13.34 -10.52
CA THR A 13 0.91 -12.59 -10.05
C THR A 13 0.35 -11.66 -11.14
N LEU A 14 1.19 -11.00 -11.94
CA LEU A 14 0.75 -10.17 -13.07
C LEU A 14 0.02 -10.99 -14.14
N GLU A 15 0.55 -12.17 -14.47
CA GLU A 15 -0.05 -13.11 -15.39
C GLU A 15 -1.42 -13.59 -14.88
N ALA A 16 -1.51 -13.93 -13.60
CA ALA A 16 -2.77 -14.33 -12.96
C ALA A 16 -3.84 -13.22 -13.02
N MET A 17 -3.43 -11.94 -12.98
CA MET A 17 -4.34 -10.79 -13.14
C MET A 17 -4.78 -10.57 -14.60
N THR A 18 -4.31 -11.37 -15.55
CA THR A 18 -4.57 -11.22 -16.98
C THR A 18 -4.17 -9.84 -17.49
N LYS A 19 -3.08 -9.30 -16.93
CA LYS A 19 -2.48 -8.05 -17.38
C LYS A 19 -1.33 -8.41 -18.31
N GLU A 20 -1.36 -7.91 -19.54
CA GLU A 20 -0.27 -8.08 -20.52
C GLU A 20 0.90 -7.13 -20.19
N ILE A 21 1.40 -7.17 -18.95
CA ILE A 21 2.51 -6.36 -18.45
C ILE A 21 3.47 -7.24 -17.65
N VAL A 22 4.75 -6.88 -17.65
CA VAL A 22 5.77 -7.46 -16.77
C VAL A 22 6.32 -6.41 -15.82
N VAL A 23 6.97 -6.81 -14.73
CA VAL A 23 7.53 -5.88 -13.73
C VAL A 23 8.48 -4.85 -14.36
N GLU A 24 9.25 -5.27 -15.36
CA GLU A 24 10.17 -4.39 -16.10
C GLU A 24 9.45 -3.22 -16.81
N ASP A 25 8.19 -3.38 -17.21
CA ASP A 25 7.41 -2.28 -17.79
C ASP A 25 7.19 -1.15 -16.78
N ASN A 26 7.01 -1.50 -15.49
CA ASN A 26 6.88 -0.52 -14.41
C ASN A 26 8.16 0.31 -14.24
N TYR A 27 9.34 -0.32 -14.37
CA TYR A 27 10.63 0.38 -14.29
C TYR A 27 10.84 1.30 -15.48
N ARG A 28 10.56 0.82 -16.69
CA ARG A 28 10.64 1.63 -17.92
C ARG A 28 9.68 2.81 -17.88
N PHE A 29 8.48 2.60 -17.34
CA PHE A 29 7.50 3.66 -17.16
C PHE A 29 7.98 4.72 -16.15
N ALA A 30 8.52 4.28 -15.00
CA ALA A 30 9.11 5.19 -14.01
C ALA A 30 10.26 6.03 -14.60
N ASP A 31 11.18 5.40 -15.34
CA ASP A 31 12.32 6.10 -15.98
C ASP A 31 11.84 7.13 -17.02
N ARG A 32 10.84 6.79 -17.83
CA ARG A 32 10.24 7.75 -18.78
C ARG A 32 9.57 8.90 -18.05
N CYS A 33 8.78 8.63 -17.02
CA CYS A 33 8.11 9.66 -16.25
C CYS A 33 9.12 10.59 -15.56
N HIS A 34 10.20 10.05 -14.99
CA HIS A 34 11.30 10.83 -14.45
C HIS A 34 11.90 11.76 -15.53
N LYS A 35 12.27 11.21 -16.70
CA LYS A 35 12.85 11.96 -17.83
C LYS A 35 11.98 13.14 -18.26
N TYR A 36 10.65 13.00 -18.25
CA TYR A 36 9.72 14.04 -18.66
C TYR A 36 9.13 14.85 -17.48
N GLY A 37 9.66 14.68 -16.27
CA GLY A 37 9.24 15.45 -15.11
C GLY A 37 7.85 15.06 -14.55
N ILE A 38 7.29 13.93 -14.96
CA ILE A 38 5.96 13.45 -14.57
C ILE A 38 6.05 12.70 -13.23
N LYS A 39 5.33 13.21 -12.23
CA LYS A 39 5.16 12.51 -10.95
C LYS A 39 4.09 11.41 -11.07
N VAL A 40 4.43 10.20 -10.65
CA VAL A 40 3.55 9.02 -10.66
C VAL A 40 3.30 8.50 -9.23
N VAL A 41 2.07 8.03 -8.99
CA VAL A 41 1.71 7.20 -7.84
C VAL A 41 1.48 5.79 -8.37
N PHE A 42 2.34 4.85 -7.98
CA PHE A 42 2.25 3.45 -8.39
C PHE A 42 1.44 2.67 -7.36
N GLY A 43 0.35 2.03 -7.79
CA GLY A 43 -0.46 1.14 -6.97
C GLY A 43 -0.13 -0.32 -7.25
N SER A 44 0.00 -1.14 -6.21
CA SER A 44 0.06 -2.60 -6.31
C SER A 44 -0.91 -3.24 -5.33
N MET A 45 -1.16 -4.53 -5.52
CA MET A 45 -2.00 -5.34 -4.65
C MET A 45 -1.23 -6.56 -4.11
N VAL A 46 -1.71 -7.09 -2.98
CA VAL A 46 -1.26 -8.35 -2.40
C VAL A 46 -2.45 -9.15 -1.88
N GLY A 47 -2.27 -10.45 -1.67
CA GLY A 47 -3.33 -11.33 -1.23
C GLY A 47 -4.28 -11.71 -2.36
N LEU A 48 -3.76 -11.88 -3.58
CA LEU A 48 -4.56 -12.34 -4.71
C LEU A 48 -4.93 -13.83 -4.55
N PRO A 49 -6.19 -14.22 -4.82
CA PRO A 49 -6.68 -15.59 -4.67
C PRO A 49 -6.23 -16.44 -5.86
N LEU A 50 -4.94 -16.80 -5.90
CA LEU A 50 -4.39 -17.65 -6.95
C LEU A 50 -5.07 -19.02 -6.93
N ALA A 51 -5.68 -19.40 -8.05
CA ALA A 51 -6.42 -20.64 -8.19
C ALA A 51 -5.55 -21.86 -7.81
N ASN A 52 -6.20 -22.95 -7.39
CA ASN A 52 -5.56 -24.23 -7.06
C ASN A 52 -4.59 -24.23 -5.87
N HIS A 53 -4.58 -23.17 -5.05
CA HIS A 53 -3.79 -23.11 -3.82
C HIS A 53 -4.68 -23.22 -2.58
N SER A 54 -4.17 -23.92 -1.56
CA SER A 54 -4.75 -23.91 -0.22
C SER A 54 -4.59 -22.54 0.44
N ILE A 55 -5.41 -22.25 1.47
CA ILE A 55 -5.27 -21.02 2.28
C ILE A 55 -3.87 -20.86 2.85
N LYS A 56 -3.21 -21.96 3.23
CA LYS A 56 -1.84 -21.94 3.77
C LYS A 56 -0.83 -21.50 2.70
N GLU A 57 -0.93 -22.04 1.50
CA GLU A 57 -0.07 -21.67 0.37
C GLU A 57 -0.32 -20.23 -0.07
N LEU A 58 -1.58 -19.79 -0.11
CA LEU A 58 -1.93 -18.39 -0.41
C LEU A 58 -1.40 -17.43 0.67
N THR A 59 -1.39 -17.85 1.93
CA THR A 59 -0.79 -17.05 3.00
C THR A 59 0.71 -16.87 2.75
N GLN A 60 1.43 -17.94 2.35
CA GLN A 60 2.84 -17.85 2.00
C GLN A 60 3.07 -16.99 0.75
N LYS A 61 2.31 -17.23 -0.33
CA LYS A 61 2.40 -16.42 -1.55
C LYS A 61 2.08 -14.95 -1.30
N THR A 62 1.25 -14.62 -0.31
CA THR A 62 1.03 -13.24 0.10
C THR A 62 2.30 -12.61 0.68
N ASP A 63 3.11 -13.35 1.44
CA ASP A 63 4.42 -12.84 1.90
C ASP A 63 5.36 -12.58 0.72
N ASP A 64 5.40 -13.51 -0.23
CA ASP A 64 6.21 -13.39 -1.46
C ASP A 64 5.76 -12.17 -2.28
N GLN A 65 4.45 -11.96 -2.46
CA GLN A 65 3.87 -10.78 -3.12
C GLN A 65 4.23 -9.47 -2.41
N ILE A 66 4.24 -9.46 -1.07
CA ILE A 66 4.65 -8.28 -0.29
C ILE A 66 6.13 -7.99 -0.53
N GLU A 67 7.00 -9.01 -0.49
CA GLU A 67 8.43 -8.87 -0.70
C GLU A 67 8.74 -8.37 -2.13
N SER A 68 8.16 -8.98 -3.14
CA SER A 68 8.32 -8.58 -4.54
C SER A 68 7.85 -7.14 -4.79
N ASN A 69 6.72 -6.74 -4.19
CA ASN A 69 6.26 -5.35 -4.22
C ASN A 69 7.23 -4.38 -3.53
N ILE A 70 7.84 -4.78 -2.41
CA ILE A 70 8.84 -3.97 -1.72
C ILE A 70 10.07 -3.76 -2.61
N GLN A 71 10.57 -4.81 -3.27
CA GLN A 71 11.72 -4.74 -4.17
C GLN A 71 11.44 -3.86 -5.40
N MET A 72 10.27 -4.05 -6.02
CA MET A 72 9.81 -3.22 -7.13
C MET A 72 9.73 -1.74 -6.72
N PHE A 73 9.11 -1.44 -5.58
CA PHE A 73 8.98 -0.05 -5.12
C PHE A 73 10.30 0.55 -4.65
N ASP A 74 11.24 -0.24 -4.14
CA ASP A 74 12.57 0.28 -3.82
C ASP A 74 13.27 0.81 -5.07
N THR A 75 13.18 0.03 -6.16
CA THR A 75 13.69 0.40 -7.48
C THR A 75 12.98 1.63 -8.02
N ILE A 76 11.64 1.64 -8.09
CA ILE A 76 10.85 2.75 -8.63
C ILE A 76 11.10 4.05 -7.87
N LEU A 77 11.06 4.01 -6.53
CA LEU A 77 11.22 5.20 -5.69
C LEU A 77 12.65 5.75 -5.70
N SER A 78 13.65 4.93 -6.07
CA SER A 78 15.03 5.39 -6.28
C SER A 78 15.18 6.27 -7.53
N LYS A 79 14.31 6.10 -8.55
CA LYS A 79 14.39 6.84 -9.82
C LYS A 79 13.99 8.30 -9.68
N ASP A 80 12.95 8.57 -8.88
CA ASP A 80 12.49 9.94 -8.62
C ASP A 80 11.88 10.06 -7.23
N LYS A 81 12.44 10.96 -6.41
CA LYS A 81 11.96 11.21 -5.04
C LYS A 81 10.51 11.72 -4.98
N ARG A 82 9.95 12.18 -6.11
CA ARG A 82 8.55 12.61 -6.22
C ARG A 82 7.62 11.44 -6.46
N HIS A 83 8.09 10.31 -7.00
CA HIS A 83 7.27 9.11 -7.17
C HIS A 83 6.75 8.63 -5.81
N ARG A 84 5.59 7.98 -5.85
CA ARG A 84 4.95 7.41 -4.67
C ARG A 84 4.54 5.98 -4.96
N ALA A 85 4.38 5.21 -3.90
CA ALA A 85 3.90 3.85 -3.95
C ALA A 85 2.71 3.67 -3.00
N GLN A 86 1.83 2.73 -3.33
CA GLN A 86 0.73 2.25 -2.49
C GLN A 86 0.56 0.76 -2.70
N ILE A 87 0.57 -0.02 -1.61
CA ILE A 87 0.21 -1.44 -1.60
C ILE A 87 -1.19 -1.56 -0.98
N PHE A 88 -2.08 -2.27 -1.66
CA PHE A 88 -3.43 -2.57 -1.19
C PHE A 88 -3.58 -4.07 -0.91
N ILE A 89 -4.46 -4.40 0.03
CA ILE A 89 -4.92 -5.78 0.20
C ILE A 89 -6.04 -6.01 -0.80
N TYR A 90 -5.98 -7.11 -1.55
CA TYR A 90 -7.00 -7.48 -2.50
C TYR A 90 -8.39 -7.56 -1.83
N CYS A 91 -9.36 -6.93 -2.48
CA CYS A 91 -10.76 -6.95 -2.09
C CYS A 91 -11.57 -7.59 -3.23
N PRO A 92 -12.19 -8.76 -3.01
CA PRO A 92 -13.02 -9.39 -4.03
C PRO A 92 -14.28 -8.57 -4.27
N TYR A 93 -14.46 -8.09 -5.50
CA TYR A 93 -15.69 -7.40 -5.92
C TYR A 93 -16.46 -8.27 -6.92
N PRO A 94 -17.80 -8.33 -6.85
CA PRO A 94 -18.59 -9.11 -7.80
C PRO A 94 -18.29 -8.69 -9.23
N GLY A 95 -18.14 -9.68 -10.12
CA GLY A 95 -17.82 -9.46 -11.53
C GLY A 95 -16.33 -9.33 -11.87
N THR A 96 -15.42 -9.40 -10.89
CA THR A 96 -13.99 -9.59 -11.18
C THR A 96 -13.68 -11.06 -11.48
N SER A 97 -12.64 -11.32 -12.29
CA SER A 97 -12.24 -12.68 -12.68
C SER A 97 -11.94 -13.60 -11.47
N MET A 98 -11.46 -13.01 -10.39
CA MET A 98 -11.03 -13.69 -9.16
C MET A 98 -12.12 -13.75 -8.07
N TYR A 99 -13.34 -13.30 -8.37
CA TYR A 99 -14.42 -13.23 -7.39
C TYR A 99 -14.88 -14.62 -6.94
N GLU A 100 -15.20 -15.50 -7.88
CA GLU A 100 -15.70 -16.85 -7.59
C GLU A 100 -14.66 -17.68 -6.81
N ASP A 101 -13.39 -17.54 -7.18
CA ASP A 101 -12.26 -18.17 -6.51
C ASP A 101 -12.17 -17.71 -5.05
N SER A 102 -12.38 -16.41 -4.82
CA SER A 102 -12.41 -15.84 -3.47
C SER A 102 -13.52 -16.45 -2.62
N ILE A 103 -14.72 -16.61 -3.18
CA ILE A 103 -15.87 -17.24 -2.49
C ILE A 103 -15.54 -18.69 -2.12
N ARG A 104 -15.00 -19.47 -3.07
CA ARG A 104 -14.58 -20.87 -2.83
C ARG A 104 -13.51 -20.97 -1.75
N LEU A 105 -12.61 -19.99 -1.65
CA LEU A 105 -11.56 -19.90 -0.64
C LEU A 105 -12.05 -19.34 0.71
N GLY A 106 -13.34 -19.06 0.86
CA GLY A 106 -13.97 -18.67 2.12
C GLY A 106 -14.12 -17.17 2.34
N PHE A 107 -14.00 -16.35 1.29
CA PHE A 107 -14.49 -14.97 1.35
C PHE A 107 -15.99 -14.97 1.61
N LYS A 108 -16.42 -14.19 2.61
CA LYS A 108 -17.83 -14.06 2.96
C LYS A 108 -18.41 -12.85 2.26
N GLU A 109 -19.17 -13.10 1.19
CA GLU A 109 -19.86 -12.06 0.46
C GLU A 109 -20.77 -11.22 1.38
N PRO A 110 -20.63 -9.88 1.37
CA PRO A 110 -21.58 -8.97 2.00
C PRO A 110 -22.99 -9.08 1.41
N LYS A 111 -24.01 -9.13 2.27
CA LYS A 111 -25.41 -9.40 1.86
C LYS A 111 -26.13 -8.20 1.25
N ASN A 112 -25.59 -7.01 1.41
CA ASN A 112 -26.24 -5.75 0.99
C ASN A 112 -25.22 -4.62 0.85
N LEU A 113 -25.64 -3.52 0.23
CA LEU A 113 -24.79 -2.34 0.01
C LEU A 113 -24.19 -1.75 1.30
N ILE A 114 -24.90 -1.83 2.42
CA ILE A 114 -24.41 -1.32 3.71
C ILE A 114 -23.22 -2.16 4.20
N GLU A 115 -23.29 -3.47 4.07
CA GLU A 115 -22.17 -4.36 4.41
C GLU A 115 -21.01 -4.20 3.42
N TRP A 116 -21.28 -4.01 2.13
CA TRP A 116 -20.25 -3.66 1.15
C TRP A 116 -19.53 -2.36 1.49
N GLY A 117 -20.26 -1.34 1.97
CA GLY A 117 -19.69 -0.07 2.43
C GLY A 117 -18.78 -0.20 3.66
N LYS A 118 -18.79 -1.34 4.37
CA LYS A 118 -17.86 -1.63 5.47
C LYS A 118 -16.54 -2.23 4.99
N ILE A 119 -16.50 -2.83 3.80
CA ILE A 119 -15.24 -3.31 3.23
C ILE A 119 -14.48 -2.11 2.67
N THR A 120 -13.39 -1.76 3.35
CA THR A 120 -12.49 -0.70 2.89
C THR A 120 -11.13 -1.30 2.56
N TYR A 121 -10.30 -0.54 1.84
CA TYR A 121 -8.90 -0.89 1.55
C TYR A 121 -8.04 -1.14 2.80
N PHE A 122 -8.52 -0.78 3.99
CA PHE A 122 -7.82 -0.97 5.27
C PHE A 122 -8.26 -2.22 6.02
N GLU A 123 -9.35 -2.84 5.59
CA GLU A 123 -9.85 -4.06 6.18
C GLU A 123 -9.13 -5.27 5.58
N ARG A 124 -9.24 -6.40 6.29
CA ARG A 124 -8.76 -7.71 5.83
C ARG A 124 -9.97 -8.55 5.46
N PRO A 125 -10.57 -8.36 4.26
CA PRO A 125 -11.81 -9.05 3.89
C PRO A 125 -11.60 -10.54 3.64
N VAL A 126 -10.36 -10.98 3.35
CA VAL A 126 -10.05 -12.33 2.88
C VAL A 126 -9.36 -13.20 3.94
N PRO A 127 -9.66 -14.52 3.99
CA PRO A 127 -9.14 -15.41 5.04
C PRO A 127 -7.66 -15.79 4.88
N TRP A 128 -7.10 -15.75 3.66
CA TRP A 128 -5.70 -16.13 3.38
C TRP A 128 -4.68 -15.01 3.63
N VAL A 129 -5.12 -13.77 3.86
CA VAL A 129 -4.24 -12.72 4.38
C VAL A 129 -4.29 -12.81 5.90
N ASN A 130 -3.17 -13.00 6.57
CA ASN A 130 -3.12 -13.13 8.02
C ASN A 130 -3.08 -11.76 8.75
N LYS A 131 -3.20 -11.75 10.08
CA LYS A 131 -3.21 -10.50 10.88
C LYS A 131 -1.88 -9.73 10.83
N SER A 132 -0.76 -10.42 10.59
CA SER A 132 0.56 -9.79 10.48
C SER A 132 0.66 -9.04 9.16
N GLN A 133 0.33 -9.70 8.05
CA GLN A 133 0.26 -9.13 6.70
C GLN A 133 -0.73 -7.97 6.64
N GLY A 134 -1.93 -8.16 7.21
CA GLY A 134 -2.97 -7.14 7.31
C GLY A 134 -2.57 -5.90 8.13
N ARG A 135 -1.50 -5.99 8.92
CA ARG A 135 -0.91 -4.84 9.63
C ARG A 135 0.27 -4.25 8.86
N LEU A 136 1.10 -5.11 8.27
CA LEU A 136 2.29 -4.75 7.51
C LEU A 136 1.94 -3.89 6.30
N VAL A 137 0.95 -4.31 5.52
CA VAL A 137 0.56 -3.61 4.28
C VAL A 137 0.07 -2.18 4.58
N PRO A 138 -0.89 -1.94 5.50
CA PRO A 138 -1.26 -0.58 5.90
C PRO A 138 -0.12 0.23 6.52
N MET A 139 0.81 -0.41 7.24
CA MET A 139 1.98 0.28 7.79
C MET A 139 2.90 0.78 6.68
N ILE A 140 3.17 -0.03 5.66
CA ILE A 140 3.97 0.39 4.51
C ILE A 140 3.25 1.53 3.77
N SER A 141 1.99 1.32 3.38
CA SER A 141 1.26 2.26 2.51
C SER A 141 0.84 3.55 3.20
N ASN A 142 0.25 3.46 4.39
CA ASN A 142 -0.40 4.61 5.03
C ASN A 142 0.48 5.33 6.05
N TYR A 143 1.54 4.68 6.51
CA TYR A 143 2.49 5.28 7.44
C TYR A 143 3.81 5.56 6.74
N ILE A 144 4.55 4.54 6.30
CA ILE A 144 5.89 4.73 5.74
C ILE A 144 5.82 5.60 4.48
N PHE A 145 5.09 5.19 3.44
CA PHE A 145 5.02 5.94 2.18
C PHE A 145 4.41 7.34 2.34
N MET A 146 3.45 7.53 3.25
CA MET A 146 2.90 8.86 3.57
C MET A 146 3.98 9.82 4.08
N PHE A 147 4.90 9.33 4.93
CA PHE A 147 6.00 10.12 5.50
C PHE A 147 7.22 10.21 4.57
N LEU A 148 7.34 9.33 3.58
CA LEU A 148 8.32 9.49 2.49
C LEU A 148 7.87 10.55 1.46
N ASP A 149 6.58 10.83 1.37
CA ASP A 149 6.04 11.82 0.45
C ASP A 149 6.33 13.26 0.87
N SER A 150 7.09 13.97 0.04
CA SER A 150 7.44 15.38 0.23
C SER A 150 6.24 16.31 0.19
N ASP A 151 5.17 15.97 -0.53
CA ASP A 151 4.05 16.90 -0.63
C ASP A 151 3.21 16.87 0.64
N THR A 152 3.15 15.76 1.38
CA THR A 152 2.35 15.64 2.62
C THR A 152 2.62 16.80 3.58
N ILE A 153 3.89 17.12 3.81
CA ILE A 153 4.26 18.25 4.67
C ILE A 153 3.88 19.61 4.07
N VAL A 154 3.96 19.76 2.74
CA VAL A 154 3.56 20.99 2.05
C VAL A 154 2.07 21.23 2.23
N TRP A 155 1.23 20.22 1.97
CA TRP A 155 -0.22 20.28 2.17
C TRP A 155 -0.60 20.56 3.62
N ALA A 156 0.04 19.88 4.56
CA ALA A 156 -0.24 20.08 5.98
C ALA A 156 0.12 21.49 6.47
N LYS A 157 1.24 22.06 5.99
CA LYS A 157 1.65 23.44 6.31
C LYS A 157 0.61 24.48 5.88
N VAL A 158 -0.05 24.27 4.74
CA VAL A 158 -1.09 25.17 4.22
C VAL A 158 -2.36 25.11 5.08
N LYS A 159 -2.71 23.94 5.61
CA LYS A 159 -3.91 23.76 6.45
C LYS A 159 -3.76 24.35 7.86
N ILE A 160 -2.57 24.30 8.46
CA ILE A 160 -2.35 24.72 9.85
C ILE A 160 -2.05 26.22 9.94
N LYS A 161 -3.09 27.03 10.18
CA LYS A 161 -2.97 28.50 10.29
C LYS A 161 -2.16 28.95 11.51
N ASN A 162 -2.32 28.32 12.67
CA ASN A 162 -1.61 28.72 13.90
C ASN A 162 -0.11 28.40 13.80
N LYS A 163 0.76 29.40 14.04
CA LYS A 163 2.22 29.28 13.87
C LYS A 163 2.87 28.29 14.84
N ILE A 164 2.43 28.25 16.10
CA ILE A 164 2.99 27.37 17.13
C ILE A 164 2.63 25.91 16.82
N PHE A 165 1.35 25.64 16.58
CA PHE A 165 0.90 24.29 16.19
C PHE A 165 1.55 23.83 14.89
N ARG A 166 1.77 24.74 13.94
CA ARG A 166 2.48 24.43 12.69
C ARG A 166 3.93 24.02 12.96
N ALA A 167 4.64 24.73 13.84
CA ALA A 167 6.01 24.38 14.20
C ALA A 167 6.09 23.01 14.89
N ILE A 168 5.19 22.73 15.85
CA ILE A 168 5.08 21.43 16.53
C ILE A 168 4.82 20.32 15.52
N PHE A 169 3.85 20.51 14.62
CA PHE A 169 3.53 19.54 13.59
C PHE A 169 4.71 19.28 12.64
N ILE A 170 5.42 20.32 12.21
CA ILE A 170 6.60 20.16 11.34
C ILE A 170 7.68 19.34 12.03
N CYS A 171 7.97 19.63 13.30
CA CYS A 171 8.96 18.89 14.09
C CYS A 171 8.59 17.41 14.23
N PHE A 172 7.32 17.14 14.57
CA PHE A 172 6.79 15.77 14.61
C PHE A 172 6.90 15.07 13.24
N PHE A 173 6.45 15.73 12.17
CA PHE A 173 6.47 15.17 10.82
C PHE A 173 7.89 14.84 10.38
N GLN A 174 8.86 15.72 10.63
CA GLN A 174 10.26 15.50 10.28
C GLN A 174 10.85 14.31 11.03
N THR A 175 10.55 14.18 12.33
CA THR A 175 10.94 13.03 13.16
C THR A 175 10.33 11.73 12.63
N ALA A 176 9.02 11.70 12.37
CA ALA A 176 8.33 10.54 11.81
C ALA A 176 8.86 10.18 10.41
N SER A 177 9.17 11.18 9.58
CA SER A 177 9.79 10.98 8.26
C SER A 177 11.18 10.40 8.34
N PHE A 178 11.96 10.78 9.35
CA PHE A 178 13.27 10.18 9.59
C PHE A 178 13.14 8.70 9.96
N ILE A 179 12.23 8.36 10.87
CA ILE A 179 11.94 6.97 11.26
C ILE A 179 11.45 6.16 10.06
N ALA A 180 10.50 6.69 9.28
CA ALA A 180 9.98 6.03 8.07
C ALA A 180 11.08 5.75 7.04
N ARG A 181 12.00 6.70 6.82
CA ARG A 181 13.18 6.52 5.95
C ARG A 181 14.09 5.40 6.45
N LEU A 182 14.36 5.33 7.75
CA LEU A 182 15.17 4.25 8.32
C LEU A 182 14.47 2.89 8.15
N ARG A 183 13.17 2.81 8.46
CA ARG A 183 12.39 1.58 8.25
C ARG A 183 12.43 1.12 6.80
N TRP A 184 12.22 2.03 5.85
CA TRP A 184 12.27 1.70 4.42
C TRP A 184 13.67 1.32 3.95
N LYS A 185 14.71 2.03 4.39
CA LYS A 185 16.10 1.76 3.99
C LYS A 185 16.58 0.39 4.46
N TYR A 186 16.26 0.03 5.71
CA TYR A 186 16.70 -1.23 6.31
C TYR A 186 15.67 -2.35 6.23
N LYS A 187 14.54 -2.11 5.55
CA LYS A 187 13.35 -3.01 5.51
C LYS A 187 12.93 -3.50 6.90
N PHE A 188 13.15 -2.65 7.92
CA PHE A 188 12.82 -2.97 9.29
C PHE A 188 11.35 -2.64 9.56
N PHE A 189 10.50 -3.63 9.34
CA PHE A 189 9.06 -3.55 9.57
C PHE A 189 8.62 -4.22 10.88
N GLN A 190 9.56 -4.83 11.59
CA GLN A 190 9.33 -5.41 12.90
C GLN A 190 9.11 -4.30 13.95
N LEU A 191 8.46 -4.65 15.06
CA LEU A 191 8.18 -3.76 16.21
C LEU A 191 7.50 -2.43 15.81
N PRO A 192 6.21 -2.44 15.45
CA PRO A 192 5.51 -1.29 14.89
C PRO A 192 4.99 -0.31 15.97
N ILE A 193 5.84 0.12 16.92
CA ILE A 193 5.42 0.96 18.06
C ILE A 193 4.98 2.36 17.58
N ASP A 194 5.80 2.97 16.75
CA ASP A 194 5.55 4.23 16.04
C ASP A 194 4.29 4.17 15.17
N TYR A 195 4.10 3.08 14.44
CA TYR A 195 2.89 2.87 13.64
C TYR A 195 1.65 2.74 14.53
N LYS A 196 1.72 2.01 15.64
CA LYS A 196 0.61 1.92 16.61
C LYS A 196 0.26 3.30 17.17
N LEU A 197 1.25 4.09 17.56
CA LEU A 197 1.04 5.46 18.04
C LEU A 197 0.38 6.34 16.96
N PHE A 198 0.84 6.23 15.71
CA PHE A 198 0.23 6.92 14.57
C PHE A 198 -1.25 6.54 14.37
N THR A 199 -1.56 5.24 14.39
CA THR A 199 -2.96 4.78 14.25
C THR A 199 -3.84 5.21 15.42
N PHE A 200 -3.31 5.21 16.64
CA PHE A 200 -4.00 5.70 17.83
C PHE A 200 -4.31 7.21 17.69
N ALA A 201 -3.31 8.02 17.35
CA ALA A 201 -3.50 9.45 17.10
C ALA A 201 -4.54 9.72 16.01
N LYS A 202 -4.52 8.97 14.91
CA LYS A 202 -5.53 9.08 13.83
C LYS A 202 -6.94 8.71 14.31
N SER A 203 -7.07 7.72 15.19
CA SER A 203 -8.37 7.27 15.71
C SER A 203 -9.03 8.31 16.63
N VAL A 204 -8.23 9.04 17.41
CA VAL A 204 -8.69 10.13 18.29
C VAL A 204 -9.07 11.37 17.48
N ASN A 205 -8.42 11.60 16.35
CA ASN A 205 -8.53 12.84 15.56
C ASN A 205 -9.49 12.73 14.36
N ARG A 206 -10.64 12.04 14.53
CA ARG A 206 -11.66 11.78 13.48
C ARG A 206 -12.37 13.02 12.90
N TRP A 207 -11.92 14.24 13.22
CA TRP A 207 -12.55 15.52 12.87
C TRP A 207 -11.70 16.41 11.92
N ILE A 208 -10.80 15.81 11.13
CA ILE A 208 -10.16 16.43 9.96
C ILE A 208 -10.34 15.50 8.77
#